data_AF-F7YCH8-F1
#
_entry.id   AF-F7YCH8-F1
#
_cell.length_a   1.000
_cell.length_b   1.000
_cell.length_c   1.000
_cell.angle_alpha   90.00
_cell.angle_beta   90.00
_cell.angle_gamma   90.00
#
_symmetry.space_group_name_H-M   'P 1'
#
loop_
_entity.id
_entity.type
_entity.pdbx_description
1 polymer ?
#
loop_
_entity_poly.entity_id
_entity_poly.type
_entity_poly.pdbx_seq_one_letter_code
_entity_poly.pdbx_strand_id
1 'polypeptide(L)'
;MRYDFSARLRDDVNSAVRTTFRQAGIVNVPAVAERVRVRNLAENVALEDIEPLVLRAAQMLGAAIEFDTFANGLAWPGFALVEDGGAALDLHHSASLQ
;
A
#
# COMPACT_ATOMS: atom_id res chain seq x y z
N MET A 1 16.51 11.36 -11.33
CA MET A 1 16.76 12.66 -10.68
C MET A 1 16.97 12.42 -9.18
N ARG A 2 17.95 13.06 -8.55
CA ARG A 2 18.02 13.11 -7.08
C ARG A 2 17.17 14.31 -6.66
N TYR A 3 16.00 14.06 -6.09
CA TYR A 3 15.22 15.12 -5.46
C TYR A 3 15.82 15.41 -4.08
N ASP A 4 16.07 16.68 -3.79
CA ASP A 4 16.37 17.16 -2.45
C ASP A 4 15.08 17.22 -1.63
N PHE A 5 14.54 16.05 -1.29
CA PHE A 5 13.38 15.95 -0.40
C PHE A 5 13.69 16.60 0.94
N SER A 6 12.72 17.31 1.50
CA SER A 6 12.87 17.94 2.80
C SER A 6 13.15 16.90 3.90
N ALA A 7 13.82 17.33 4.97
CA ALA A 7 14.01 16.48 6.15
C ALA A 7 12.65 16.00 6.70
N ARG A 8 11.65 16.88 6.69
CA ARG A 8 10.29 16.58 7.14
C ARG A 8 9.65 15.44 6.34
N LEU A 9 9.68 15.52 5.00
CA LEU A 9 9.11 14.46 4.16
C LEU A 9 9.79 13.12 4.41
N ARG A 10 11.12 13.11 4.54
CA ARG A 10 11.89 11.91 4.84
C ARG A 10 11.52 11.33 6.21
N ASP A 11 11.36 12.17 7.22
CA ASP A 11 10.95 11.76 8.56
C ASP A 11 9.52 11.19 8.57
N ASP A 12 8.61 11.82 7.83
CA ASP A 12 7.24 11.36 7.66
C ASP A 12 7.17 10.00 6.95
N VAL A 13 7.96 9.80 5.89
CA VAL A 13 8.10 8.48 5.24
C VAL A 13 8.57 7.43 6.25
N ASN A 14 9.68 7.69 6.94
CA ASN A 14 10.24 6.74 7.90
C ASN A 14 9.28 6.42 9.05
N SER A 15 8.57 7.44 9.54
CA SER A 15 7.58 7.30 10.61
C SER A 15 6.36 6.49 10.16
N ALA A 16 5.85 6.77 8.95
CA ALA A 16 4.71 6.06 8.37
C ALA A 16 5.05 4.59 8.14
N VAL A 17 6.18 4.28 7.51
CA VAL A 17 6.63 2.91 7.24
C VAL A 17 6.84 2.13 8.54
N ARG A 18 7.54 2.70 9.52
CA ARG A 18 7.75 2.05 10.83
C ARG A 18 6.43 1.79 11.56
N THR A 19 5.48 2.72 11.46
CA THR A 19 4.17 2.57 12.11
C THR A 19 3.36 1.46 11.46
N THR A 20 3.25 1.46 10.13
CA THR A 20 2.56 0.40 9.39
C THR A 20 3.18 -0.96 9.64
N PHE A 21 4.52 -1.06 9.58
CA PHE A 21 5.23 -2.32 9.86
C PHE A 21 4.94 -2.87 11.26
N ARG A 22 4.94 -2.02 12.30
CA ARG A 22 4.61 -2.46 13.67
C ARG A 22 3.16 -2.89 13.83
N GLN A 23 2.25 -2.35 13.04
CA GLN A 23 0.82 -2.63 13.15
C GLN A 23 0.40 -3.88 12.37
N ALA A 24 0.94 -4.06 11.16
CA ALA A 24 0.48 -5.07 10.22
C ALA A 24 1.56 -6.08 9.80
N GLY A 25 2.85 -5.83 10.08
CA GLY A 25 3.97 -6.65 9.60
C GLY A 25 4.25 -6.55 8.10
N ILE A 26 3.32 -6.00 7.32
CA ILE A 26 3.39 -5.79 5.87
C ILE A 26 3.25 -4.28 5.57
N VAL A 27 4.01 -3.79 4.60
CA VAL A 27 3.95 -2.40 4.12
C VAL A 27 3.40 -2.39 2.69
N ASN A 28 2.16 -1.90 2.54
CA ASN A 28 1.58 -1.57 1.25
C ASN A 28 2.16 -0.24 0.75
N VAL A 29 3.04 -0.31 -0.26
CA VAL A 29 3.83 0.85 -0.70
C VAL A 29 2.96 1.97 -1.25
N PRO A 30 2.03 1.74 -2.20
CA PRO A 30 1.18 2.80 -2.74
C PRO A 30 0.30 3.45 -1.67
N ALA A 31 -0.32 2.65 -0.79
CA ALA A 31 -1.18 3.19 0.26
C ALA A 31 -0.41 4.03 1.30
N VAL A 32 0.80 3.60 1.66
CA VAL A 32 1.65 4.36 2.59
C VAL A 32 2.20 5.63 1.92
N ALA A 33 2.60 5.55 0.65
CA ALA A 33 3.05 6.71 -0.11
C ALA A 33 1.95 7.76 -0.25
N GLU A 34 0.72 7.35 -0.57
CA GLU A 34 -0.42 8.26 -0.66
C GLU A 34 -0.73 8.93 0.68
N ARG A 35 -0.67 8.16 1.79
CA ARG A 35 -0.84 8.72 3.14
C ARG A 35 0.23 9.78 3.45
N VAL A 36 1.48 9.57 3.06
CA VAL A 36 2.56 10.55 3.24
C VAL A 36 2.33 11.77 2.37
N ARG A 37 1.95 11.58 1.10
CA ARG A 37 1.67 12.66 0.14
C ARG A 37 0.57 13.59 0.63
N VAL A 38 -0.54 13.02 1.10
CA VAL A 38 -1.69 13.77 1.64
C VAL A 38 -1.31 14.57 2.90
N ARG A 39 -0.35 14.08 3.71
CA ARG A 39 0.15 14.81 4.88
C ARG A 39 1.12 15.94 4.52
N ASN A 40 1.70 15.90 3.32
CA ASN A 40 2.74 16.82 2.85
C ASN A 40 2.33 17.54 1.55
N LEU A 41 1.05 17.87 1.38
CA LEU A 41 0.54 18.54 0.17
C LEU A 41 1.26 19.86 -0.15
N ALA A 42 1.76 20.56 0.86
CA ALA A 42 2.52 21.80 0.69
C ALA A 42 3.85 21.60 -0.05
N GLU A 43 4.40 20.38 -0.06
CA GLU A 43 5.64 20.06 -0.78
C GLU A 43 5.40 19.77 -2.26
N ASN A 44 4.14 19.57 -2.68
CA ASN A 44 3.75 19.33 -4.08
C ASN A 44 4.59 18.23 -4.77
N VAL A 45 4.89 17.16 -4.03
CA VAL A 45 5.64 16.01 -4.52
C VAL A 45 4.68 14.99 -5.11
N ALA A 46 5.03 14.47 -6.28
CA ALA A 46 4.23 13.48 -6.98
C ALA A 46 4.24 12.12 -6.23
N LEU A 47 3.21 11.30 -6.43
CA LEU A 47 3.11 10.02 -5.73
C LEU A 47 4.25 9.08 -6.11
N GLU A 48 4.59 9.04 -7.40
CA GLU A 48 5.67 8.26 -8.01
C GLU A 48 7.06 8.61 -7.48
N ASP A 49 7.22 9.80 -6.89
CA ASP A 49 8.48 10.24 -6.26
C ASP A 49 8.56 9.82 -4.78
N ILE A 50 7.41 9.55 -4.13
CA ILE A 50 7.32 9.12 -2.74
C ILE A 50 7.37 7.58 -2.63
N GLU A 51 6.76 6.86 -3.56
CA GLU A 51 6.75 5.38 -3.57
C GLU A 51 8.15 4.76 -3.47
N PRO A 52 9.19 5.23 -4.20
CA PRO A 52 10.55 4.72 -4.06
C PRO A 52 11.15 4.96 -2.67
N LEU A 53 10.79 6.07 -2.01
CA LEU A 53 11.23 6.35 -0.64
C LEU A 53 10.62 5.36 0.34
N VAL A 54 9.32 5.11 0.21
CA VAL A 54 8.57 4.17 1.04
C VAL A 54 9.10 2.74 0.83
N LEU A 55 9.28 2.32 -0.42
CA LEU A 55 9.87 1.03 -0.77
C LEU A 55 11.24 0.86 -0.13
N ARG A 56 12.12 1.85 -0.27
CA ARG A 56 13.47 1.78 0.29
C ARG A 56 13.46 1.69 1.81
N ALA A 57 12.62 2.48 2.47
CA ALA A 57 12.48 2.44 3.93
C ALA A 57 11.93 1.08 4.41
N ALA A 58 10.95 0.50 3.71
CA ALA A 58 10.40 -0.81 4.04
C ALA A 58 11.45 -1.93 3.89
N GLN A 59 12.23 -1.90 2.80
CA GLN A 59 13.35 -2.83 2.58
C GLN A 59 14.40 -2.75 3.69
N MET A 60 14.74 -1.54 4.15
CA MET A 60 15.70 -1.35 5.25
C MET A 60 15.21 -1.92 6.57
N LEU A 61 13.89 -1.96 6.80
CA LEU A 61 13.30 -2.59 7.97
C LEU A 61 13.15 -4.12 7.84
N GLY A 62 13.42 -4.68 6.66
CA GLY A 62 13.13 -6.10 6.38
C GLY A 62 11.63 -6.40 6.41
N ALA A 63 10.78 -5.41 6.15
CA ALA A 63 9.34 -5.59 6.12
C ALA A 63 8.91 -6.45 4.92
N ALA A 64 7.86 -7.25 5.10
CA ALA A 64 7.14 -7.79 3.96
C ALA A 64 6.50 -6.63 3.18
N ILE A 65 6.58 -6.67 1.85
CA ILE A 65 6.19 -5.56 0.99
C ILE A 65 5.03 -6.00 0.11
N GLU A 66 3.99 -5.18 0.10
CA GLU A 66 2.86 -5.32 -0.81
C GLU A 66 2.87 -4.16 -1.80
N PHE A 67 2.70 -4.48 -3.07
CA PHE A 67 2.35 -3.53 -4.12
C PHE A 67 0.90 -3.80 -4.46
N ASP A 68 0.09 -2.73 -4.46
CA ASP A 68 -1.37 -2.73 -4.56
C ASP A 68 -1.96 -4.04 -5.12
N THR A 69 -2.48 -4.87 -4.22
CA THR A 69 -3.40 -5.91 -4.60
C THR A 69 -4.72 -5.17 -4.83
N PHE A 70 -5.04 -4.92 -6.11
CA PHE A 70 -6.37 -4.46 -6.51
C PHE A 70 -7.41 -5.00 -5.55
N ALA A 71 -8.19 -4.12 -4.92
CA ALA A 71 -9.27 -4.46 -4.00
C ALA A 71 -10.36 -5.30 -4.69
N ASN A 72 -10.02 -6.53 -5.09
CA ASN A 72 -10.88 -7.49 -5.73
C ASN A 72 -10.39 -8.92 -5.43
N GLY A 73 -10.70 -9.38 -4.22
CA GLY A 73 -11.20 -10.74 -4.03
C GLY A 73 -10.24 -11.92 -4.12
N LEU A 74 -8.92 -11.71 -4.22
CA LEU A 74 -7.97 -12.81 -4.02
C LEU A 74 -7.39 -12.73 -2.62
N ALA A 75 -8.25 -13.03 -1.65
CA ALA A 75 -7.79 -13.68 -0.44
C ALA A 75 -6.85 -14.81 -0.87
N TRP A 76 -5.56 -14.73 -0.54
CA TRP A 76 -4.66 -15.86 -0.73
C TRP A 76 -5.20 -16.99 0.15
N PRO A 77 -5.60 -18.15 -0.38
CA PRO A 77 -6.12 -19.26 0.41
C PRO A 77 -4.98 -20.03 1.11
N GLY A 78 -3.91 -19.32 1.52
CA GLY A 78 -2.77 -19.88 2.23
C GLY A 78 -2.76 -19.57 3.73
N PHE A 79 -3.65 -18.67 4.19
CA PHE A 79 -3.84 -18.38 5.62
C PHE A 79 -5.31 -18.46 6.02
N ALA A 80 -6.07 -19.35 5.38
CA ALA A 80 -7.39 -19.77 5.85
C ALA A 80 -7.20 -20.77 7.00
N LEU A 81 -6.95 -20.26 8.21
CA LEU A 81 -7.19 -21.05 9.41
C LEU A 81 -8.70 -21.09 9.65
N VAL A 82 -9.27 -22.24 9.25
CA VAL A 82 -10.54 -22.84 9.66
C VAL A 82 -11.81 -22.28 9.01
N GLU A 83 -12.51 -23.20 8.35
CA GLU A 83 -13.75 -23.06 7.62
C GLU A 83 -14.93 -22.62 8.50
N ASP A 84 -15.72 -21.65 8.06
CA ASP A 84 -17.18 -21.67 8.26
C ASP A 84 -17.92 -20.80 7.22
N GLY A 85 -18.68 -21.46 6.34
CA GLY A 85 -19.99 -20.99 5.88
C GLY A 85 -20.13 -19.73 5.01
N GLY A 86 -19.95 -19.88 3.69
CA GLY A 86 -20.94 -19.45 2.69
C GLY A 86 -21.14 -17.97 2.35
N ALA A 87 -20.73 -17.57 1.13
CA ALA A 87 -21.63 -17.11 0.05
C ALA A 87 -20.79 -16.56 -1.11
N ALA A 88 -20.93 -17.21 -2.27
CA ALA A 88 -20.24 -16.89 -3.51
C ALA A 88 -20.68 -15.54 -4.10
N LEU A 89 -19.71 -14.89 -4.74
CA LEU A 89 -19.81 -13.66 -5.51
C LEU A 89 -20.79 -13.83 -6.68
N ASP A 90 -21.76 -12.92 -6.78
CA ASP A 90 -22.62 -12.82 -7.97
C ASP A 90 -22.11 -11.69 -8.89
N LEU A 91 -21.37 -12.09 -9.92
CA LEU A 91 -20.88 -11.23 -11.00
C LEU A 91 -21.76 -11.45 -12.25
N HIS A 92 -22.92 -10.82 -12.31
CA HIS A 92 -23.70 -10.77 -13.55
C HIS A 92 -23.17 -9.67 -14.48
N HIS A 93 -22.18 -10.05 -15.31
CA HIS A 93 -21.96 -9.43 -16.61
C HIS A 93 -22.88 -10.15 -17.62
N SER A 94 -23.82 -9.43 -18.21
CA SER A 94 -24.56 -9.91 -19.38
C SER A 94 -24.67 -8.78 -20.38
N ALA A 95 -23.75 -8.78 -21.32
CA ALA A 95 -23.97 -8.19 -22.63
C ALA A 95 -24.95 -9.09 -23.39
N SER A 96 -26.02 -8.52 -23.95
CA SER A 96 -26.65 -9.05 -25.15
C SER A 96 -27.54 -8.01 -25.82
N LEU A 97 -27.37 -7.95 -27.14
CA LEU A 97 -27.99 -7.06 -28.12
C LEU A 97 -29.50 -7.32 -28.27
N GLN A 98 -30.29 -6.26 -28.39
CA GLN A 98 -31.50 -6.20 -29.21
C GLN A 98 -31.60 -4.84 -29.88
#